data_AF-A0A2I0TPL5-F1
#
_entry.id   AF-A0A2I0TPL5-F1
#
_cell.length_a   1.000
_cell.length_b   1.000
_cell.length_c   1.000
_cell.angle_alpha   90.00
_cell.angle_beta   90.00
_cell.angle_gamma   90.00
#
_symmetry.space_group_name_H-M   'P 1'
#
loop_
_entity.id
_entity.type
_entity.pdbx_description
1 polymer ?
#
loop_
_entity_poly.entity_id
_entity_poly.type
_entity_poly.pdbx_seq_one_letter_code
_entity_poly.pdbx_strand_id
1 'polypeptide(L)'
;MRRQSVRVNKADAASLDAGDVYSAVKLYGLTVVAKEIYEQEAEQQEYELLCPDGTTAELTEYSTCNLGKGPGRGIITRHNFQKITNKFLTMIQRLFGQKGKERARFELFTSAPFGGKNLLFQDATQHLQLLEEQLEIAYVLGLDYVALLKGLGHEGGDCALAAKSMEETGKRIHLKHKVLPPVYAVALAKKNAKQINIRNLRGRRSCHSHLYSPGGWLLPSRYTVGAPENDTDNCDVGSVFQSYFWKGCMPGADGNLCKVCIGDSEVEGARASSRCAASHNERYYGNMGALRCLVGNPSGRSFGDVAFLEHSNLLQNIQSEMRSLFSFENVH
;
A
#
# COMPACT_ATOMS: atom_id res chain seq x y z
N MET A 1 -9.58 11.80 4.08
CA MET A 1 -10.63 12.59 3.38
C MET A 1 -11.67 11.73 2.65
N ARG A 2 -11.30 10.80 1.77
CA ARG A 2 -12.26 10.03 0.93
C ARG A 2 -13.29 9.20 1.72
N ARG A 3 -12.87 8.48 2.77
CA ARG A 3 -13.78 7.74 3.68
C ARG A 3 -14.80 8.64 4.39
N GLN A 4 -14.38 9.83 4.82
CA GLN A 4 -15.26 10.80 5.48
C GLN A 4 -16.33 11.30 4.51
N SER A 5 -15.96 11.58 3.25
CA SER A 5 -16.90 11.99 2.21
C SER A 5 -18.01 10.96 1.98
N VAL A 6 -17.69 9.66 2.04
CA VAL A 6 -18.71 8.61 1.94
C VAL A 6 -19.60 8.57 3.19
N ARG A 7 -19.03 8.76 4.39
CA ARG A 7 -19.79 8.81 5.65
C ARG A 7 -20.78 9.99 5.69
N VAL A 8 -20.36 11.16 5.21
CA VAL A 8 -21.16 12.41 5.26
C VAL A 8 -21.99 12.66 4.00
N ASN A 9 -22.27 11.62 3.20
CA ASN A 9 -23.07 11.69 1.97
C ASN A 9 -22.56 12.71 0.92
N LYS A 10 -21.26 13.00 0.92
CA LYS A 10 -20.60 13.78 -0.15
C LYS A 10 -20.06 12.90 -1.28
N ALA A 11 -20.08 11.58 -1.10
CA ALA A 11 -19.74 10.58 -2.09
C ALA A 11 -20.52 9.28 -1.81
N ASP A 12 -20.80 8.48 -2.84
CA ASP A 12 -21.49 7.19 -2.70
C ASP A 12 -20.54 5.98 -2.65
N ALA A 13 -19.34 6.15 -3.20
CA ALA A 13 -18.26 5.17 -3.11
C ALA A 13 -16.90 5.86 -3.19
N ALA A 14 -15.87 5.18 -2.70
CA ALA A 14 -14.49 5.60 -2.88
C ALA A 14 -13.58 4.36 -3.02
N SER A 15 -12.60 4.42 -3.93
CA SER A 15 -11.44 3.51 -3.90
C SER A 15 -10.52 3.95 -2.77
N LEU A 16 -10.15 3.01 -1.93
CA LEU A 16 -9.25 3.21 -0.80
C LEU A 16 -8.11 2.19 -0.84
N ASP A 17 -6.96 2.61 -0.33
CA ASP A 17 -5.87 1.71 0.01
C ASP A 17 -6.29 0.76 1.14
N ALA A 18 -5.68 -0.41 1.21
CA ALA A 18 -6.13 -1.48 2.11
C ALA A 18 -6.19 -1.09 3.60
N GLY A 19 -5.28 -0.24 4.08
CA GLY A 19 -5.32 0.30 5.46
C GLY A 19 -6.51 1.22 5.71
N ASP A 20 -6.84 2.05 4.71
CA ASP A 20 -8.00 2.93 4.73
C ASP A 20 -9.31 2.15 4.61
N VAL A 21 -9.30 1.02 3.89
CA VAL A 21 -10.44 0.09 3.80
C VAL A 21 -10.76 -0.49 5.19
N TYR A 22 -9.76 -0.96 5.94
CA TYR A 22 -9.98 -1.49 7.30
C TYR A 22 -10.60 -0.42 8.21
N SER A 23 -9.98 0.75 8.26
CA SER A 23 -10.45 1.88 9.08
C SER A 23 -11.88 2.28 8.70
N ALA A 24 -12.17 2.37 7.41
CA ALA A 24 -13.48 2.73 6.90
C ALA A 24 -14.57 1.69 7.24
N VAL A 25 -14.25 0.40 7.27
CA VAL A 25 -15.23 -0.62 7.65
C VAL A 25 -15.42 -0.65 9.16
N LYS A 26 -14.32 -0.69 9.93
CA LYS A 26 -14.39 -0.88 11.37
C LYS A 26 -14.82 0.36 12.14
N LEU A 27 -14.37 1.54 11.74
CA LEU A 27 -14.63 2.79 12.47
C LEU A 27 -15.76 3.62 11.85
N TYR A 28 -16.11 3.35 10.59
CA TYR A 28 -17.09 4.14 9.83
C TYR A 28 -18.28 3.31 9.31
N GLY A 29 -18.31 1.99 9.54
CA GLY A 29 -19.43 1.12 9.17
C GLY A 29 -19.66 1.00 7.66
N LEU A 30 -18.64 1.25 6.85
CA LEU A 30 -18.69 1.13 5.40
C LEU A 30 -18.40 -0.32 4.95
N THR A 31 -18.74 -0.68 3.72
CA THR A 31 -18.74 -2.04 3.16
C THR A 31 -17.90 -2.10 1.88
N VAL A 32 -16.98 -3.05 1.76
CA VAL A 32 -16.19 -3.25 0.53
C VAL A 32 -17.02 -3.94 -0.56
N VAL A 33 -16.98 -3.43 -1.79
CA VAL A 33 -17.80 -3.89 -2.93
C VAL A 33 -17.00 -4.35 -4.14
N ALA A 34 -15.74 -3.91 -4.30
CA ALA A 34 -14.88 -4.41 -5.36
C ALA A 34 -13.39 -4.31 -5.00
N LYS A 35 -12.54 -4.99 -5.77
CA LYS A 35 -11.07 -4.91 -5.70
C LYS A 35 -10.46 -4.60 -7.08
N GLU A 36 -9.39 -3.80 -7.12
CA GLU A 36 -8.60 -3.51 -8.34
C GLU A 36 -7.58 -4.65 -8.65
N ILE A 37 -7.41 -5.04 -9.93
CA ILE A 37 -6.49 -6.11 -10.42
C ILE A 37 -5.51 -5.56 -11.49
N TYR A 38 -4.25 -6.05 -11.55
CA TYR A 38 -3.15 -5.49 -12.38
C TYR A 38 -2.34 -6.57 -13.15
N GLU A 39 -1.77 -6.26 -14.34
CA GLU A 39 -0.83 -7.10 -15.15
C GLU A 39 0.50 -6.35 -15.40
N GLN A 40 1.64 -7.05 -15.50
CA GLN A 40 3.00 -6.46 -15.54
C GLN A 40 3.81 -6.83 -16.81
N GLU A 41 4.57 -5.87 -17.35
CA GLU A 41 5.63 -6.06 -18.37
C GLU A 41 6.99 -5.61 -17.82
N ALA A 42 8.08 -6.21 -18.32
CA ALA A 42 9.40 -6.19 -17.68
C ALA A 42 10.39 -5.21 -18.32
N GLU A 43 10.96 -4.32 -17.49
CA GLU A 43 12.35 -3.87 -17.58
C GLU A 43 12.78 -3.12 -16.30
N GLN A 44 13.94 -3.48 -15.69
CA GLN A 44 15.07 -2.59 -15.29
C GLN A 44 16.00 -3.13 -14.18
N GLN A 45 17.28 -2.71 -14.25
CA GLN A 45 18.48 -3.28 -13.61
C GLN A 45 19.05 -2.52 -12.38
N GLU A 46 18.32 -1.68 -11.64
CA GLU A 46 18.91 -0.91 -10.51
C GLU A 46 18.39 -1.26 -9.10
N TYR A 47 17.22 -1.90 -9.00
CA TYR A 47 16.57 -2.23 -7.72
C TYR A 47 16.44 -3.73 -7.50
N GLU A 48 16.34 -4.14 -6.24
CA GLU A 48 16.15 -5.52 -5.83
C GLU A 48 15.20 -5.63 -4.64
N LEU A 49 14.60 -6.80 -4.48
CA LEU A 49 13.77 -7.15 -3.34
C LEU A 49 14.66 -7.60 -2.18
N LEU A 50 14.33 -7.19 -0.95
CA LEU A 50 14.95 -7.71 0.27
C LEU A 50 14.09 -8.86 0.81
N CYS A 51 14.65 -10.07 0.84
CA CYS A 51 13.92 -11.28 1.18
C CYS A 51 13.97 -11.57 2.69
N PRO A 52 12.93 -12.21 3.26
CA PRO A 52 12.85 -12.57 4.69
C PRO A 52 14.06 -13.37 5.23
N ASP A 53 14.68 -14.18 4.38
CA ASP A 53 15.85 -15.00 4.71
C ASP A 53 17.17 -14.21 4.75
N GLY A 54 17.14 -12.91 4.45
CA GLY A 54 18.30 -12.03 4.39
C GLY A 54 18.97 -11.98 3.02
N THR A 55 18.48 -12.72 2.02
CA THR A 55 18.94 -12.63 0.64
C THR A 55 18.27 -11.47 -0.10
N THR A 56 18.67 -11.26 -1.36
CA THR A 56 17.98 -10.36 -2.29
C THR A 56 17.52 -11.12 -3.51
N ALA A 57 16.47 -10.61 -4.17
CA ALA A 57 15.90 -11.22 -5.37
C ALA A 57 15.52 -10.19 -6.42
N GLU A 58 15.32 -10.63 -7.65
CA GLU A 58 14.80 -9.79 -8.73
C GLU A 58 13.36 -9.34 -8.44
N LEU A 59 12.95 -8.22 -9.03
CA LEU A 59 11.63 -7.65 -8.79
C LEU A 59 10.48 -8.55 -9.25
N THR A 60 10.72 -9.44 -10.22
CA THR A 60 9.79 -10.45 -10.72
C THR A 60 9.52 -11.57 -9.73
N GLU A 61 10.44 -11.80 -8.80
CA GLU A 61 10.38 -12.86 -7.78
C GLU A 61 9.55 -12.46 -6.55
N TYR A 62 8.73 -11.41 -6.63
CA TYR A 62 7.91 -10.93 -5.51
C TYR A 62 7.01 -12.02 -4.90
N SER A 63 6.61 -13.03 -5.68
CA SER A 63 5.72 -14.09 -5.19
C SER A 63 6.41 -15.04 -4.20
N THR A 64 7.73 -15.20 -4.32
CA THR A 64 8.59 -16.05 -3.48
C THR A 64 9.37 -15.20 -2.46
N CYS A 65 9.75 -13.98 -2.82
CA CYS A 65 10.45 -13.00 -1.97
C CYS A 65 9.51 -11.84 -1.58
N ASN A 66 8.78 -12.00 -0.48
CA ASN A 66 7.87 -10.98 0.07
C ASN A 66 7.78 -11.03 1.60
N LEU A 67 7.28 -9.94 2.18
CA LEU A 67 7.07 -9.76 3.62
C LEU A 67 5.69 -10.25 4.09
N GLY A 68 4.91 -10.84 3.18
CA GLY A 68 3.58 -11.35 3.47
C GLY A 68 2.54 -10.92 2.45
N LYS A 69 1.35 -11.51 2.61
CA LYS A 69 0.20 -11.30 1.74
C LYS A 69 -0.79 -10.37 2.43
N GLY A 70 -1.10 -9.26 1.78
CA GLY A 70 -2.13 -8.32 2.18
C GLY A 70 -3.27 -8.26 1.16
N PRO A 71 -4.34 -7.55 1.51
CA PRO A 71 -5.35 -7.21 0.52
C PRO A 71 -4.85 -6.06 -0.34
N GLY A 72 -5.26 -6.07 -1.60
CA GLY A 72 -5.08 -4.91 -2.47
C GLY A 72 -6.16 -3.87 -2.21
N ARG A 73 -6.19 -2.84 -3.05
CA ARG A 73 -7.17 -1.75 -2.98
C ARG A 73 -8.60 -2.24 -3.10
N GLY A 74 -9.45 -1.73 -2.23
CA GLY A 74 -10.88 -2.05 -2.18
C GLY A 74 -11.74 -0.82 -2.43
N ILE A 75 -12.82 -0.98 -3.17
CA ILE A 75 -13.91 -0.01 -3.29
C ILE A 75 -14.86 -0.23 -2.13
N ILE A 76 -15.28 0.83 -1.44
CA ILE A 76 -16.25 0.74 -0.35
C ILE A 76 -17.52 1.58 -0.58
N THR A 77 -18.65 1.19 0.01
CA THR A 77 -19.95 1.91 0.02
C THR A 77 -20.73 1.61 1.30
N ARG A 78 -21.89 2.25 1.55
CA ARG A 78 -22.76 1.91 2.70
C ARG A 78 -23.52 0.61 2.44
N HIS A 79 -23.82 -0.19 3.46
CA HIS A 79 -24.48 -1.50 3.32
C HIS A 79 -25.77 -1.45 2.47
N ASN A 80 -26.63 -0.46 2.69
CA ASN A 80 -27.88 -0.29 1.93
C ASN A 80 -27.68 0.08 0.44
N PHE A 81 -26.48 0.52 0.05
CA PHE A 81 -26.13 0.83 -1.33
C PHE A 81 -25.39 -0.30 -2.06
N GLN A 82 -25.03 -1.40 -1.37
CA GLN A 82 -24.23 -2.48 -1.98
C GLN A 82 -24.78 -2.96 -3.33
N LYS A 83 -26.09 -3.23 -3.42
CA LYS A 83 -26.73 -3.71 -4.66
C LYS A 83 -26.64 -2.71 -5.80
N ILE A 84 -26.91 -1.43 -5.52
CA ILE A 84 -26.91 -0.39 -6.56
C ILE A 84 -25.47 -0.06 -6.99
N THR A 85 -24.51 -0.03 -6.06
CA THR A 85 -23.10 0.17 -6.34
C THR A 85 -22.53 -0.97 -7.17
N ASN A 86 -22.83 -2.24 -6.83
CA ASN A 86 -22.39 -3.39 -7.63
C ASN A 86 -22.92 -3.30 -9.08
N LYS A 87 -24.19 -2.95 -9.26
CA LYS A 87 -24.77 -2.74 -10.60
C LYS A 87 -24.08 -1.60 -11.35
N PHE A 88 -23.85 -0.47 -10.68
CA PHE A 88 -23.17 0.68 -11.27
C PHE A 88 -21.74 0.34 -11.69
N LEU A 89 -20.94 -0.25 -10.79
CA LEU A 89 -19.56 -0.66 -11.07
C LEU A 89 -19.49 -1.68 -12.22
N THR A 90 -20.43 -2.62 -12.29
CA THR A 90 -20.58 -3.55 -13.43
C THR A 90 -20.77 -2.79 -14.74
N MET A 91 -21.70 -1.83 -14.72
CA MET A 91 -22.07 -1.06 -15.91
C MET A 91 -20.91 -0.20 -16.40
N ILE A 92 -20.30 0.62 -15.53
CA ILE A 92 -19.21 1.51 -15.93
C ILE A 92 -17.98 0.73 -16.40
N GLN A 93 -17.69 -0.42 -15.80
CA GLN A 93 -16.58 -1.26 -16.26
C GLN A 93 -16.86 -1.86 -17.64
N ARG A 94 -18.09 -2.34 -17.88
CA ARG A 94 -18.48 -2.91 -19.18
C ARG A 94 -18.50 -1.86 -20.29
N LEU A 95 -18.79 -0.61 -19.96
CA LEU A 95 -18.79 0.51 -20.90
C LEU A 95 -17.38 1.09 -21.08
N PHE A 96 -16.69 1.41 -20.01
CA PHE A 96 -15.52 2.30 -20.01
C PHE A 96 -14.22 1.65 -19.48
N GLY A 97 -14.26 0.39 -19.03
CA GLY A 97 -13.07 -0.33 -18.58
C GLY A 97 -12.10 -0.65 -19.73
N GLN A 98 -10.99 -1.34 -19.44
CA GLN A 98 -9.96 -1.69 -20.44
C GLN A 98 -10.52 -2.40 -21.70
N LYS A 99 -11.53 -3.25 -21.49
CA LYS A 99 -12.25 -4.01 -22.54
C LYS A 99 -13.66 -3.47 -22.80
N GLY A 100 -13.91 -2.21 -22.42
CA GLY A 100 -15.22 -1.56 -22.47
C GLY A 100 -15.65 -1.18 -23.88
N LYS A 101 -16.96 -1.25 -24.14
CA LYS A 101 -17.54 -0.92 -25.46
C LYS A 101 -17.39 0.54 -25.89
N GLU A 102 -17.37 1.44 -24.91
CA GLU A 102 -17.34 2.89 -25.05
C GLU A 102 -16.01 3.48 -24.56
N ARG A 103 -14.95 2.66 -24.46
CA ARG A 103 -13.63 3.06 -23.94
C ARG A 103 -13.06 4.30 -24.67
N ALA A 104 -13.28 4.40 -25.98
CA ALA A 104 -12.83 5.54 -26.79
C ALA A 104 -13.46 6.88 -26.35
N ARG A 105 -14.61 6.86 -25.66
CA ARG A 105 -15.26 8.07 -25.15
C ARG A 105 -14.81 8.43 -23.75
N PHE A 106 -14.51 7.42 -22.93
CA PHE A 106 -14.03 7.59 -21.57
C PHE A 106 -13.27 6.34 -21.13
N GLU A 107 -12.03 6.53 -20.68
CA GLU A 107 -11.19 5.47 -20.16
C GLU A 107 -11.24 5.47 -18.62
N LEU A 108 -11.98 4.50 -18.06
CA LEU A 108 -12.31 4.46 -16.63
C LEU A 108 -11.08 4.42 -15.70
N PHE A 109 -10.02 3.78 -16.16
CA PHE A 109 -8.79 3.56 -15.39
C PHE A 109 -7.63 4.39 -15.92
N THR A 110 -7.85 5.50 -16.64
CA THR A 110 -6.75 6.34 -17.15
C THR A 110 -6.89 7.77 -16.63
N SER A 111 -5.85 8.27 -15.97
CA SER A 111 -5.82 9.64 -15.44
C SER A 111 -5.13 10.66 -16.34
N ALA A 112 -4.36 10.21 -17.35
CA ALA A 112 -3.51 11.07 -18.18
C ALA A 112 -4.25 12.25 -18.85
N PRO A 113 -5.47 12.08 -19.41
CA PRO A 113 -6.21 13.20 -20.01
C PRO A 113 -6.61 14.32 -19.03
N PHE A 114 -6.56 14.05 -17.73
CA PHE A 114 -7.05 14.94 -16.68
C PHE A 114 -5.92 15.62 -15.89
N GLY A 115 -4.67 15.47 -16.31
CA GLY A 115 -3.51 16.10 -15.64
C GLY A 115 -3.24 15.54 -14.24
N GLY A 116 -3.61 14.28 -13.97
CA GLY A 116 -3.39 13.60 -12.70
C GLY A 116 -2.89 12.16 -12.88
N LYS A 117 -2.65 11.48 -11.76
CA LYS A 117 -2.32 10.04 -11.71
C LYS A 117 -3.23 9.35 -10.70
N ASN A 118 -3.68 8.13 -11.01
CA ASN A 118 -4.52 7.31 -10.14
C ASN A 118 -5.79 8.03 -9.62
N LEU A 119 -6.47 8.77 -10.51
CA LEU A 119 -7.73 9.46 -10.25
C LEU A 119 -8.87 8.45 -10.18
N LEU A 120 -9.57 8.43 -9.03
CA LEU A 120 -10.57 7.43 -8.65
C LEU A 120 -9.99 6.01 -8.49
N PHE A 121 -9.46 5.42 -9.56
CA PHE A 121 -8.83 4.09 -9.58
C PHE A 121 -7.35 4.22 -9.91
N GLN A 122 -6.54 3.18 -9.66
CA GLN A 122 -5.17 3.19 -10.17
C GLN A 122 -5.14 3.06 -11.69
N ASP A 123 -4.17 3.74 -12.31
CA ASP A 123 -4.07 3.80 -13.77
C ASP A 123 -3.80 2.44 -14.42
N ALA A 124 -3.17 1.56 -13.67
CA ALA A 124 -2.84 0.21 -14.11
C ALA A 124 -3.99 -0.80 -13.95
N THR A 125 -5.13 -0.38 -13.38
CA THR A 125 -6.26 -1.28 -13.10
C THR A 125 -6.76 -1.91 -14.40
N GLN A 126 -6.77 -3.24 -14.45
CA GLN A 126 -7.25 -4.04 -15.57
C GLN A 126 -8.76 -4.22 -15.51
N HIS A 127 -9.24 -4.59 -14.32
CA HIS A 127 -10.66 -4.74 -14.03
C HIS A 127 -10.94 -4.66 -12.52
N LEU A 128 -12.20 -4.41 -12.19
CA LEU A 128 -12.80 -4.48 -10.87
C LEU A 128 -13.43 -5.86 -10.68
N GLN A 129 -12.98 -6.59 -9.68
CA GLN A 129 -13.61 -7.83 -9.23
C GLN A 129 -14.69 -7.51 -8.19
N LEU A 130 -15.96 -7.70 -8.55
CA LEU A 130 -17.09 -7.47 -7.66
C LEU A 130 -17.25 -8.59 -6.63
N LEU A 131 -17.67 -8.20 -5.43
CA LEU A 131 -17.80 -9.12 -4.29
C LEU A 131 -19.27 -9.54 -4.08
N GLU A 132 -19.44 -10.80 -3.67
CA GLU A 132 -20.75 -11.35 -3.30
C GLU A 132 -21.34 -10.67 -2.06
N GLU A 133 -22.66 -10.72 -1.92
CA GLU A 133 -23.34 -10.25 -0.72
C GLU A 133 -22.88 -11.07 0.50
N GLN A 134 -22.70 -10.42 1.65
CA GLN A 134 -22.34 -11.05 2.93
C GLN A 134 -20.91 -11.65 3.03
N LEU A 135 -20.01 -11.40 2.07
CA LEU A 135 -18.62 -11.84 2.18
C LEU A 135 -17.97 -11.20 3.43
N GLU A 136 -17.43 -12.03 4.33
CA GLU A 136 -16.76 -11.46 5.51
C GLU A 136 -15.53 -10.66 5.10
N ILE A 137 -15.36 -9.51 5.74
CA ILE A 137 -14.21 -8.64 5.50
C ILE A 137 -12.87 -9.35 5.65
N ALA A 138 -12.79 -10.39 6.48
CA ALA A 138 -11.58 -11.17 6.67
C ALA A 138 -11.12 -11.88 5.37
N TYR A 139 -12.06 -12.31 4.53
CA TYR A 139 -11.75 -12.90 3.22
C TYR A 139 -11.39 -11.86 2.16
N VAL A 140 -11.94 -10.64 2.29
CA VAL A 140 -11.57 -9.50 1.43
C VAL A 140 -10.16 -9.02 1.77
N LEU A 141 -9.89 -8.91 3.07
CA LEU A 141 -8.65 -8.39 3.60
C LEU A 141 -7.52 -9.42 3.65
N GLY A 142 -7.82 -10.72 3.56
CA GLY A 142 -6.87 -11.79 3.80
C GLY A 142 -6.74 -12.08 5.30
N LEU A 143 -6.79 -13.37 5.65
CA LEU A 143 -6.83 -13.82 7.04
C LEU A 143 -5.58 -13.40 7.81
N ASP A 144 -4.40 -13.48 7.18
CA ASP A 144 -3.10 -13.11 7.77
C ASP A 144 -3.08 -11.64 8.19
N TYR A 145 -3.58 -10.76 7.32
CA TYR A 145 -3.66 -9.32 7.58
C TYR A 145 -4.65 -9.02 8.72
N VAL A 146 -5.81 -9.69 8.73
CA VAL A 146 -6.81 -9.52 9.79
C VAL A 146 -6.33 -10.06 11.14
N ALA A 147 -5.62 -11.18 11.15
CA ALA A 147 -5.04 -11.76 12.36
C ALA A 147 -4.01 -10.81 12.98
N LEU A 148 -3.13 -10.23 12.16
CA LEU A 148 -2.17 -9.22 12.61
C LEU A 148 -2.87 -7.99 13.18
N LEU A 149 -3.89 -7.45 12.49
CA LEU A 149 -4.65 -6.30 13.00
C LEU A 149 -5.41 -6.59 14.29
N LYS A 150 -5.96 -7.80 14.47
CA LYS A 150 -6.60 -8.22 15.73
C LYS A 150 -5.59 -8.29 16.87
N GLY A 151 -4.38 -8.79 16.60
CA GLY A 151 -3.29 -8.84 17.59
C GLY A 151 -2.87 -7.46 18.07
N LEU A 152 -2.92 -6.44 17.21
CA LEU A 152 -2.61 -5.04 17.57
C LEU A 152 -3.76 -4.32 18.30
N GLY A 153 -4.99 -4.85 18.23
CA GLY A 153 -6.19 -4.21 18.77
C GLY A 153 -6.59 -4.64 20.18
N HIS A 154 -5.87 -5.58 20.81
CA HIS A 154 -6.09 -5.94 22.21
C HIS A 154 -5.19 -5.10 23.11
N GLU A 155 -5.79 -4.14 23.81
CA GLU A 155 -5.18 -3.55 25.01
C GLU A 155 -4.90 -4.70 26.01
N GLY A 156 -3.62 -5.06 26.18
CA GLY A 156 -3.18 -6.01 27.21
C GLY A 156 -3.00 -7.48 26.79
N GLY A 157 -2.74 -7.78 25.51
CA GLY A 157 -2.35 -9.13 25.08
C GLY A 157 -0.89 -9.20 24.60
N ASP A 158 -0.17 -10.22 25.06
CA ASP A 158 1.21 -10.55 24.69
C ASP A 158 1.43 -10.43 23.17
N CYS A 159 2.44 -9.64 22.77
CA CYS A 159 2.82 -9.34 21.38
C CYS A 159 3.41 -10.57 20.65
N ALA A 160 3.24 -11.78 21.22
CA ALA A 160 3.48 -13.07 20.60
C ALA A 160 2.57 -13.26 19.38
N LEU A 161 3.07 -12.77 18.24
CA LEU A 161 2.74 -13.11 16.87
C LEU A 161 1.68 -14.23 16.77
N ALA A 162 0.48 -13.86 16.31
CA ALA A 162 -0.63 -14.76 15.96
C ALA A 162 -0.33 -15.69 14.76
N ALA A 163 0.90 -16.21 14.67
CA ALA A 163 1.35 -17.19 13.69
C ALA A 163 0.88 -18.62 14.02
N LYS A 164 0.48 -18.90 15.27
CA LYS A 164 0.06 -20.25 15.70
C LYS A 164 -1.34 -20.68 15.23
N SER A 165 -2.19 -19.77 14.73
CA SER A 165 -3.60 -20.07 14.41
C SER A 165 -3.88 -20.43 12.95
N MET A 166 -2.84 -20.49 12.10
CA MET A 166 -3.03 -20.50 10.64
C MET A 166 -3.20 -21.89 10.01
N GLU A 167 -2.87 -22.99 10.72
CA GLU A 167 -2.90 -24.34 10.12
C GLU A 167 -4.19 -25.13 10.40
N GLU A 168 -4.85 -24.92 11.53
CA GLU A 168 -6.08 -25.68 11.89
C GLU A 168 -7.34 -25.12 11.25
N THR A 169 -7.45 -23.80 11.06
CA THR A 169 -8.66 -23.18 10.48
C THR A 169 -8.71 -23.35 8.95
N GLY A 170 -7.54 -23.43 8.29
CA GLY A 170 -7.44 -23.60 6.83
C GLY A 170 -7.86 -24.99 6.33
N LYS A 171 -7.74 -26.03 7.17
CA LYS A 171 -8.10 -27.41 6.79
C LYS A 171 -9.61 -27.70 6.82
N ARG A 172 -10.44 -26.84 7.41
CA ARG A 172 -11.88 -27.10 7.59
C ARG A 172 -12.80 -26.30 6.65
N ILE A 173 -12.28 -25.35 5.88
CA ILE A 173 -13.10 -24.44 5.06
C ILE A 173 -12.55 -24.38 3.63
N HIS A 174 -12.46 -25.54 3.00
CA HIS A 174 -12.28 -25.62 1.56
C HIS A 174 -13.67 -25.57 0.90
N LEU A 175 -13.80 -24.72 -0.13
CA LEU A 175 -14.95 -24.52 -1.02
C LEU A 175 -16.15 -23.73 -0.45
N LYS A 176 -16.18 -22.41 -0.72
CA LYS A 176 -17.38 -21.75 -1.29
C LYS A 176 -17.16 -20.30 -1.77
N HIS A 177 -16.13 -19.59 -1.32
CA HIS A 177 -15.89 -18.21 -1.76
C HIS A 177 -14.63 -18.08 -2.63
N LYS A 178 -14.73 -17.33 -3.74
CA LYS A 178 -13.59 -16.95 -4.58
C LYS A 178 -12.59 -16.14 -3.75
N VAL A 179 -11.46 -16.75 -3.39
CA VAL A 179 -10.35 -16.05 -2.71
C VAL A 179 -9.78 -15.02 -3.69
N LEU A 180 -9.82 -13.74 -3.32
CA LEU A 180 -9.27 -12.65 -4.14
C LEU A 180 -7.74 -12.81 -4.24
N PRO A 181 -7.11 -12.51 -5.40
CA PRO A 181 -5.67 -12.62 -5.55
C PRO A 181 -4.96 -11.75 -4.51
N PRO A 182 -4.05 -12.30 -3.68
CA PRO A 182 -3.38 -11.51 -2.65
C PRO A 182 -2.44 -10.47 -3.27
N VAL A 183 -2.19 -9.40 -2.55
CA VAL A 183 -1.13 -8.45 -2.89
C VAL A 183 0.05 -8.69 -1.98
N TYR A 184 1.23 -8.88 -2.56
CA TYR A 184 2.47 -9.07 -1.81
C TYR A 184 3.03 -7.74 -1.30
N ALA A 185 3.35 -7.69 -0.02
CA ALA A 185 4.18 -6.64 0.56
C ALA A 185 5.65 -6.92 0.28
N VAL A 186 6.38 -5.91 -0.17
CA VAL A 186 7.79 -6.05 -0.55
C VAL A 186 8.63 -4.94 0.06
N ALA A 187 9.88 -5.26 0.36
CA ALA A 187 10.92 -4.27 0.67
C ALA A 187 11.85 -4.13 -0.53
N LEU A 188 12.04 -2.91 -1.00
CA LEU A 188 12.95 -2.60 -2.11
C LEU A 188 14.17 -1.84 -1.62
N ALA A 189 15.31 -2.13 -2.23
CA ALA A 189 16.53 -1.35 -2.09
C ALA A 189 17.22 -1.18 -3.45
N LYS A 190 18.20 -0.26 -3.50
CA LYS A 190 19.10 -0.11 -4.65
C LYS A 190 20.18 -1.20 -4.60
N LYS A 191 20.46 -1.89 -5.70
CA LYS A 191 21.46 -2.99 -5.78
C LYS A 191 22.86 -2.60 -5.29
N ASN A 192 23.25 -1.33 -5.50
CA ASN A 192 24.58 -0.82 -5.12
C ASN A 192 24.59 -0.16 -3.73
N ALA A 193 23.52 -0.26 -2.95
CA ALA A 193 23.48 0.26 -1.58
C ALA A 193 24.28 -0.67 -0.64
N LYS A 194 25.08 -0.06 0.27
CA LYS A 194 25.92 -0.73 1.28
C LYS A 194 25.27 -2.00 1.88
N GLN A 195 25.62 -3.19 1.38
CA GLN A 195 25.18 -4.53 1.84
C GLN A 195 23.87 -4.52 2.65
N ILE A 196 22.80 -4.01 2.07
CA ILE A 196 21.51 -3.88 2.77
C ILE A 196 20.72 -5.18 2.64
N ASN A 197 20.12 -5.63 3.73
CA ASN A 197 19.21 -6.77 3.74
C ASN A 197 18.14 -6.56 4.80
N ILE A 198 17.10 -7.39 4.81
CA ILE A 198 15.95 -7.21 5.71
C ILE A 198 16.35 -7.20 7.20
N ARG A 199 17.48 -7.84 7.56
CA ARG A 199 17.94 -8.01 8.95
C ARG A 199 18.80 -6.86 9.45
N ASN A 200 19.27 -5.95 8.59
CA ASN A 200 20.17 -4.86 8.97
C ASN A 200 19.60 -3.45 8.70
N LEU A 201 18.27 -3.34 8.76
CA LEU A 201 17.54 -2.11 8.50
C LEU A 201 17.49 -1.15 9.69
N ARG A 202 17.90 -1.57 10.89
CA ARG A 202 17.94 -0.71 12.08
C ARG A 202 18.88 0.48 11.84
N GLY A 203 18.42 1.68 12.18
CA GLY A 203 19.14 2.94 11.98
C GLY A 203 19.23 3.41 10.52
N ARG A 204 18.61 2.70 9.57
CA ARG A 204 18.54 3.13 8.16
C ARG A 204 17.43 4.17 7.97
N ARG A 205 17.43 4.80 6.79
CA ARG A 205 16.33 5.67 6.36
C ARG A 205 15.27 4.84 5.63
N SER A 206 14.00 5.11 5.89
CA SER A 206 12.90 4.32 5.34
C SER A 206 11.85 5.15 4.62
N CYS A 207 11.31 4.58 3.53
CA CYS A 207 10.20 5.12 2.78
C CYS A 207 9.01 4.16 2.89
N HIS A 208 7.86 4.67 3.32
CA HIS A 208 6.68 3.85 3.57
C HIS A 208 5.49 4.41 2.81
N SER A 209 4.60 3.54 2.30
CA SER A 209 3.41 3.99 1.57
C SER A 209 2.53 4.92 2.41
N HIS A 210 2.13 4.52 3.61
CA HIS A 210 1.41 5.32 4.62
C HIS A 210 1.16 4.49 5.88
N LEU A 211 0.83 5.16 7.00
CA LEU A 211 0.35 4.52 8.21
C LEU A 211 -0.90 3.67 7.92
N TYR A 212 -0.98 2.47 8.51
CA TYR A 212 -2.03 1.45 8.27
C TYR A 212 -1.96 0.69 6.94
N SER A 213 -1.10 1.07 6.00
CA SER A 213 -0.94 0.29 4.75
C SER A 213 -0.42 -1.13 5.05
N PRO A 214 -0.94 -2.18 4.37
CA PRO A 214 -0.42 -3.54 4.53
C PRO A 214 1.06 -3.63 4.17
N GLY A 215 1.43 -3.13 3.00
CA GLY A 215 2.80 -3.22 2.49
C GLY A 215 3.78 -2.23 3.12
N GLY A 216 3.31 -1.07 3.58
CA GLY A 216 4.16 0.00 4.10
C GLY A 216 4.24 0.08 5.63
N TRP A 217 3.35 -0.59 6.38
CA TRP A 217 3.32 -0.49 7.85
C TRP A 217 3.15 -1.86 8.51
N LEU A 218 2.05 -2.56 8.24
CA LEU A 218 1.71 -3.74 9.05
C LEU A 218 2.60 -4.95 8.77
N LEU A 219 2.72 -5.38 7.51
CA LEU A 219 3.49 -6.57 7.17
C LEU A 219 5.01 -6.39 7.41
N PRO A 220 5.60 -5.21 7.13
CA PRO A 220 6.98 -4.92 7.53
C PRO A 220 7.22 -4.98 9.04
N SER A 221 6.21 -4.70 9.88
CA SER A 221 6.39 -4.67 11.34
C SER A 221 6.90 -6.00 11.90
N ARG A 222 6.56 -7.14 11.28
CA ARG A 222 7.03 -8.48 11.67
C ARG A 222 8.55 -8.65 11.57
N TYR A 223 9.22 -7.79 10.80
CA TYR A 223 10.66 -7.85 10.54
C TYR A 223 11.42 -6.71 11.24
N THR A 224 10.71 -5.73 11.79
CA THR A 224 11.30 -4.59 12.53
C THR A 224 11.00 -4.64 14.02
N VAL A 225 9.90 -5.28 14.41
CA VAL A 225 9.55 -5.60 15.80
C VAL A 225 10.30 -6.91 16.13
N GLY A 226 11.41 -6.80 16.85
CA GLY A 226 12.02 -7.98 17.48
C GLY A 226 11.07 -8.53 18.55
N ALA A 227 11.18 -9.82 18.87
CA ALA A 227 10.52 -10.35 20.06
C ALA A 227 10.92 -9.47 21.27
N PRO A 228 9.96 -9.02 22.09
CA PRO A 228 10.28 -8.17 23.23
C PRO A 228 11.20 -8.96 24.18
N GLU A 229 12.41 -8.46 24.40
CA GLU A 229 13.31 -8.97 25.46
C GLU A 229 12.82 -8.55 26.86
N ASN A 230 11.83 -7.65 26.96
CA ASN A 230 11.18 -7.27 28.21
C ASN A 230 9.70 -6.92 28.01
N ASP A 231 8.89 -7.46 28.92
CA ASP A 231 7.43 -7.58 28.94
C ASP A 231 6.67 -6.26 29.22
N THR A 232 7.18 -5.11 28.76
CA THR A 232 6.60 -3.78 29.11
C THR A 232 6.40 -2.82 27.95
N ASP A 233 6.77 -3.17 26.72
CA ASP A 233 6.60 -2.26 25.59
C ASP A 233 5.19 -2.37 24.98
N ASN A 234 4.45 -1.27 25.16
CA ASN A 234 3.21 -0.95 24.46
C ASN A 234 3.27 -1.41 22.99
N CYS A 235 2.32 -2.24 22.54
CA CYS A 235 2.23 -2.82 21.18
C CYS A 235 1.87 -1.75 20.10
N ASP A 236 2.38 -0.52 20.26
CA ASP A 236 2.31 0.53 19.25
C ASP A 236 3.42 0.34 18.21
N VAL A 237 3.04 -0.28 17.10
CA VAL A 237 3.89 -0.45 15.91
C VAL A 237 4.48 0.88 15.42
N GLY A 238 3.77 2.00 15.60
CA GLY A 238 4.26 3.34 15.25
C GLY A 238 5.52 3.70 16.05
N SER A 239 5.47 3.57 17.37
CA SER A 239 6.61 3.80 18.26
C SER A 239 7.80 2.87 17.95
N VAL A 240 7.55 1.60 17.63
CA VAL A 240 8.62 0.68 17.23
C VAL A 240 9.33 1.17 15.98
N PHE A 241 8.59 1.56 14.93
CA PHE A 241 9.21 2.11 13.73
C PHE A 241 10.01 3.39 13.99
N GLN A 242 9.52 4.27 14.87
CA GLN A 242 10.24 5.48 15.26
C GLN A 242 11.59 5.16 15.95
N SER A 243 11.64 4.11 16.77
CA SER A 243 12.90 3.68 17.43
C SER A 243 13.83 2.87 16.51
N TYR A 244 13.26 2.17 15.53
CA TYR A 244 13.99 1.26 14.65
C TYR A 244 14.68 2.00 13.50
N PHE A 245 14.01 2.96 12.86
CA PHE A 245 14.57 3.73 11.74
C PHE A 245 15.15 5.07 12.21
N TRP A 246 16.20 5.56 11.56
CA TRP A 246 16.81 6.84 11.93
C TRP A 246 15.92 8.03 11.54
N LYS A 247 15.50 8.06 10.27
CA LYS A 247 14.59 9.05 9.69
C LYS A 247 13.80 8.38 8.58
N GLY A 248 12.57 8.79 8.36
CA GLY A 248 11.80 8.23 7.25
C GLY A 248 10.75 9.17 6.71
N CYS A 249 10.02 8.66 5.73
CA CYS A 249 8.72 9.21 5.33
C CYS A 249 7.67 8.11 5.44
N MET A 250 6.81 8.23 6.44
CA MET A 250 5.60 7.43 6.64
C MET A 250 4.42 8.39 6.78
N PRO A 251 3.74 8.71 5.67
CA PRO A 251 2.60 9.61 5.69
C PRO A 251 1.53 9.15 6.69
N GLY A 252 1.12 10.05 7.59
CA GLY A 252 0.20 9.78 8.69
C GLY A 252 0.85 9.40 10.02
N ALA A 253 2.17 9.18 10.05
CA ALA A 253 2.91 8.98 11.29
C ALA A 253 3.34 10.32 11.91
N ASP A 254 4.11 10.25 12.99
CA ASP A 254 4.70 11.39 13.68
C ASP A 254 6.22 11.23 13.84
N GLY A 255 6.88 12.29 14.34
CA GLY A 255 8.27 12.23 14.78
C GLY A 255 9.29 12.04 13.64
N ASN A 256 10.26 11.15 13.85
CA ASN A 256 11.35 10.92 12.91
C ASN A 256 10.92 10.23 11.61
N LEU A 257 9.77 9.55 11.62
CA LEU A 257 9.17 8.95 10.42
C LEU A 257 8.57 9.99 9.46
N CYS A 258 8.52 11.27 9.82
CA CYS A 258 8.10 12.36 8.93
C CYS A 258 9.26 13.25 8.44
N LYS A 259 10.49 12.98 8.87
CA LYS A 259 11.64 13.88 8.64
C LYS A 259 12.08 13.99 7.18
N VAL A 260 11.81 12.98 6.35
CA VAL A 260 12.18 13.03 4.92
C VAL A 260 10.98 13.22 3.99
N CYS A 261 9.75 13.29 4.53
CA CYS A 261 8.57 13.70 3.77
C CYS A 261 8.68 15.15 3.29
N ILE A 262 7.99 15.50 2.20
CA ILE A 262 8.20 16.78 1.50
C ILE A 262 6.92 17.62 1.31
N GLY A 263 5.73 17.07 1.56
CA GLY A 263 4.47 17.75 1.32
C GLY A 263 4.21 18.04 -0.16
N ASP A 264 3.37 19.03 -0.43
CA ASP A 264 2.98 19.48 -1.77
C ASP A 264 3.99 20.43 -2.42
N SER A 265 4.86 21.08 -1.65
CA SER A 265 5.81 22.09 -2.14
C SER A 265 7.20 21.53 -2.40
N GLU A 266 7.82 21.94 -3.51
CA GLU A 266 9.20 21.62 -3.91
C GLU A 266 10.29 22.29 -3.09
N VAL A 267 9.93 23.28 -2.27
CA VAL A 267 10.91 24.13 -1.58
C VAL A 267 11.29 23.51 -0.24
N GLU A 268 12.56 23.08 -0.13
CA GLU A 268 13.13 22.63 1.14
C GLU A 268 12.98 23.71 2.22
N GLY A 269 12.32 23.38 3.33
CA GLY A 269 12.16 24.27 4.48
C GLY A 269 10.86 25.08 4.51
N ALA A 270 10.01 25.02 3.47
CA ALA A 270 8.65 25.51 3.60
C ALA A 270 7.87 24.64 4.61
N ARG A 271 7.14 25.28 5.55
CA ARG A 271 6.12 24.58 6.36
C ARG A 271 4.96 24.22 5.44
N ALA A 272 5.12 23.19 4.63
CA ALA A 272 4.02 22.60 3.89
C ALA A 272 3.02 22.07 4.93
N SER A 273 1.82 22.66 4.98
CA SER A 273 0.74 22.23 5.86
C SER A 273 0.29 20.78 5.58
N SER A 274 0.76 20.22 4.47
CA SER A 274 0.53 18.86 3.99
C SER A 274 1.71 17.89 4.22
N ARG A 275 2.82 18.34 4.82
CA ARG A 275 3.99 17.46 5.06
C ARG A 275 3.59 16.28 5.93
N CYS A 276 3.92 15.08 5.47
CA CYS A 276 3.57 13.82 6.12
C CYS A 276 2.05 13.58 6.25
N ALA A 277 1.20 14.31 5.52
CA ALA A 277 -0.24 14.07 5.53
C ALA A 277 -0.56 12.68 4.95
N ALA A 278 -1.46 11.93 5.61
CA ALA A 278 -2.01 10.67 5.08
C ALA A 278 -2.98 10.91 3.90
N SER A 279 -2.48 11.52 2.84
CA SER A 279 -3.22 11.84 1.62
C SER A 279 -2.26 12.21 0.48
N HIS A 280 -2.79 12.28 -0.75
CA HIS A 280 -2.03 12.68 -1.93
C HIS A 280 -1.48 14.12 -1.91
N ASN A 281 -1.82 14.94 -0.91
CA ASN A 281 -1.16 16.23 -0.70
C ASN A 281 0.30 16.06 -0.24
N GLU A 282 0.68 14.87 0.26
CA GLU A 282 2.06 14.47 0.46
C GLU A 282 2.57 13.74 -0.80
N ARG A 283 3.62 14.25 -1.42
CA ARG A 283 4.18 13.65 -2.65
C ARG A 283 4.78 12.27 -2.44
N TYR A 284 5.19 11.95 -1.21
CA TYR A 284 5.63 10.60 -0.84
C TYR A 284 4.51 9.68 -0.32
N TYR A 285 3.24 10.05 -0.53
CA TYR A 285 2.09 9.19 -0.21
C TYR A 285 1.86 8.04 -1.21
N GLY A 286 1.54 6.87 -0.67
CA GLY A 286 1.21 5.65 -1.41
C GLY A 286 2.43 4.90 -1.96
N ASN A 287 2.20 3.78 -2.66
CA ASN A 287 3.29 2.94 -3.19
C ASN A 287 4.23 3.73 -4.13
N MET A 288 3.67 4.59 -4.99
CA MET A 288 4.46 5.46 -5.87
C MET A 288 5.28 6.49 -5.08
N GLY A 289 4.69 7.08 -4.05
CA GLY A 289 5.37 8.06 -3.21
C GLY A 289 6.52 7.45 -2.42
N ALA A 290 6.33 6.26 -1.86
CA ALA A 290 7.37 5.49 -1.19
C ALA A 290 8.52 5.13 -2.15
N LEU A 291 8.19 4.72 -3.38
CA LEU A 291 9.20 4.46 -4.41
C LEU A 291 9.96 5.73 -4.78
N ARG A 292 9.27 6.85 -5.01
CA ARG A 292 9.90 8.16 -5.29
C ARG A 292 10.84 8.61 -4.17
N CYS A 293 10.47 8.37 -2.92
CA CYS A 293 11.31 8.63 -1.76
C CYS A 293 12.63 7.82 -1.78
N LEU A 294 12.58 6.55 -2.19
CA LEU A 294 13.77 5.69 -2.32
C LEU A 294 14.63 6.09 -3.52
N VAL A 295 13.98 6.29 -4.67
CA VAL A 295 14.59 6.71 -5.93
C VAL A 295 15.37 8.01 -5.71
N GLY A 296 14.75 9.00 -5.09
CA GLY A 296 15.35 10.30 -4.79
C GLY A 296 14.95 11.38 -5.78
N ASN A 297 15.80 12.40 -5.92
CA ASN A 297 15.64 13.49 -6.88
C ASN A 297 16.70 13.43 -8.01
N PRO A 298 16.56 14.22 -9.08
CA PRO A 298 17.53 14.26 -10.18
C PRO A 298 18.95 14.65 -9.76
N SER A 299 19.12 15.34 -8.62
CA SER A 299 20.43 15.65 -8.04
C SER A 299 21.15 14.44 -7.44
N GLY A 300 20.58 13.23 -7.57
CA GLY A 300 21.14 11.99 -7.02
C GLY A 300 20.92 11.81 -5.51
N ARG A 301 20.17 12.72 -4.85
CA ARG A 301 19.92 12.64 -3.42
C ARG A 301 18.79 11.63 -3.17
N SER A 302 19.14 10.49 -2.60
CA SER A 302 18.18 9.52 -2.07
C SER A 302 17.77 9.86 -0.64
N PHE A 303 16.48 9.78 -0.35
CA PHE A 303 15.89 10.13 0.94
C PHE A 303 15.61 8.92 1.83
N GLY A 304 15.66 7.71 1.28
CA GLY A 304 15.54 6.44 2.00
C GLY A 304 16.52 5.39 1.50
N ASP A 305 16.90 4.45 2.36
CA ASP A 305 17.74 3.32 1.99
C ASP A 305 16.90 2.08 1.62
N VAL A 306 15.64 2.03 2.10
CA VAL A 306 14.66 0.98 1.83
C VAL A 306 13.27 1.59 1.60
N ALA A 307 12.50 1.03 0.67
CA ALA A 307 11.06 1.32 0.53
C ALA A 307 10.21 0.10 0.86
N PHE A 308 9.14 0.32 1.63
CA PHE A 308 8.12 -0.68 1.93
C PHE A 308 6.82 -0.31 1.22
N LEU A 309 6.38 -1.20 0.32
CA LEU A 309 5.24 -0.97 -0.54
C LEU A 309 4.61 -2.30 -0.97
N GLU A 310 3.49 -2.21 -1.66
CA GLU A 310 2.85 -3.38 -2.29
C GLU A 310 3.40 -3.59 -3.71
N HIS A 311 3.63 -4.85 -4.10
CA HIS A 311 4.20 -5.19 -5.41
C HIS A 311 3.33 -4.80 -6.62
N SER A 312 2.04 -4.48 -6.40
CA SER A 312 1.12 -4.08 -7.47
C SER A 312 1.68 -2.87 -8.20
N ASN A 313 1.83 -3.00 -9.52
CA ASN A 313 2.37 -1.97 -10.42
C ASN A 313 3.82 -1.57 -10.15
N LEU A 314 4.58 -2.38 -9.39
CA LEU A 314 5.95 -2.05 -9.01
C LEU A 314 6.84 -1.71 -10.22
N LEU A 315 6.82 -2.55 -11.25
CA LEU A 315 7.62 -2.35 -12.46
C LEU A 315 7.20 -1.08 -13.23
N GLN A 316 5.89 -0.89 -13.43
CA GLN A 316 5.37 0.31 -14.09
C GLN A 316 5.67 1.59 -13.29
N ASN A 317 5.63 1.51 -11.97
CA ASN A 317 5.95 2.61 -11.08
C ASN A 317 7.44 2.99 -11.19
N ILE A 318 8.34 1.99 -11.20
CA ILE A 318 9.78 2.22 -11.41
C ILE A 318 10.01 2.87 -12.77
N GLN A 319 9.43 2.33 -13.84
CA GLN A 319 9.58 2.89 -15.17
C GLN A 319 9.02 4.31 -15.29
N SER A 320 7.90 4.62 -14.61
CA SER A 320 7.33 5.97 -14.58
C SER A 320 8.22 6.96 -13.84
N GLU A 321 8.80 6.58 -12.70
CA GLU A 321 9.65 7.48 -11.92
C GLU A 321 10.99 7.68 -12.62
N MET A 322 11.60 6.62 -13.18
CA MET A 322 12.80 6.73 -14.00
C MET A 322 12.58 7.65 -15.20
N ARG A 323 11.49 7.48 -15.96
CA ARG A 323 11.15 8.41 -17.05
C ARG A 323 11.02 9.85 -16.57
N SER A 324 10.37 10.08 -15.42
CA SER A 324 10.24 11.44 -14.89
C SER A 324 11.56 12.07 -14.47
N LEU A 325 12.55 11.28 -14.03
CA LEU A 325 13.89 11.78 -13.71
C LEU A 325 14.68 12.12 -14.99
N PHE A 326 14.66 11.23 -15.99
CA PHE A 326 15.41 11.38 -17.24
C PHE A 326 14.77 12.36 -18.24
N SER A 327 13.49 12.69 -18.11
CA SER A 327 12.85 13.75 -18.92
C SER A 327 13.39 15.15 -18.65
N PHE A 328 14.05 15.38 -17.50
CA PHE A 328 14.69 16.67 -17.19
C PHE A 328 16.12 16.80 -17.74
N GLU A 329 16.77 15.71 -18.16
CA GLU A 329 18.13 15.76 -18.74
C GLU A 329 18.15 16.10 -20.24
N ASN A 330 17.01 16.02 -20.93
CA ASN A 330 16.91 16.26 -22.39
C ASN A 330 16.34 17.64 -22.78
N VAL A 331 16.35 18.61 -21.86
CA VAL A 331 16.01 20.00 -22.16
C VAL A 331 17.26 20.88 -21.96
N HIS A 332 18.26 20.71 -22.81
CA HIS A 332 19.32 21.70 -23.05
C HIS A 332 19.76 21.68 -24.51
#